data_AF-A0A7V2SVS1-F1
#
_entry.id   AF-A0A7V2SVS1-F1
#
_cell.length_a   1.000
_cell.length_b   1.000
_cell.length_c   1.000
_cell.angle_alpha   90.00
_cell.angle_beta   90.00
_cell.angle_gamma   90.00
#
_symmetry.space_group_name_H-M   'P 1'
#
loop_
_entity.id
_entity.type
_entity.pdbx_description
1 polymer ?
#
loop_
_entity_poly.entity_id
_entity_poly.type
_entity_poly.pdbx_seq_one_letter_code
_entity_poly.pdbx_strand_id
1 'polypeptide(L)'
;MATQDNKKTVKDWFQQLVGLDKTKQATKLAEIKQQKLLSDAQIDLLQNMLQADDKTDFATNIQQVSAEIVDNVGNNAIKFSENQQIGIYKIIKPLGEGGMGSVYLAARNDGTFEQKV
;
A
#
# COMPACT_ATOMS: atom_id res chain seq x y z
N MET A 1 -36.42 27.38 -1.88
CA MET A 1 -35.07 27.06 -2.41
C MET A 1 -34.30 26.42 -1.27
N ALA A 2 -34.22 25.09 -1.23
CA ALA A 2 -33.56 24.36 -0.16
C ALA A 2 -32.23 23.79 -0.70
N THR A 3 -31.13 24.29 -0.15
CA THR A 3 -29.75 23.87 -0.40
C THR A 3 -29.60 22.37 -0.15
N GLN A 4 -29.19 21.63 -1.18
CA GLN A 4 -28.79 20.23 -1.03
C GLN A 4 -27.61 20.13 -0.06
N ASP A 5 -27.84 19.48 1.09
CA ASP A 5 -26.82 19.01 2.01
C ASP A 5 -25.86 18.05 1.28
N ASN A 6 -24.78 18.61 0.72
CA ASN A 6 -23.71 17.83 0.12
C ASN A 6 -22.79 17.30 1.24
N LYS A 7 -23.30 16.38 2.07
CA LYS A 7 -22.51 15.68 3.10
C LYS A 7 -21.53 14.72 2.44
N LYS A 8 -20.42 15.25 1.93
CA LYS A 8 -19.26 14.45 1.53
C LYS A 8 -18.67 13.77 2.77
N THR A 9 -18.36 12.49 2.67
CA THR A 9 -17.73 11.71 3.74
C THR A 9 -16.21 11.88 3.74
N VAL A 10 -15.53 11.39 4.79
CA VAL A 10 -14.06 11.34 4.86
C VAL A 10 -13.48 10.61 3.64
N LYS A 11 -14.14 9.54 3.17
CA LYS A 11 -13.71 8.77 2.00
C LYS A 11 -13.75 9.61 0.71
N ASP A 12 -14.83 10.36 0.50
CA ASP A 12 -14.99 11.19 -0.71
C ASP A 12 -13.96 12.30 -0.76
N TRP A 13 -13.63 12.88 0.40
CA TRP A 13 -12.56 13.87 0.52
C TRP A 13 -11.19 13.25 0.30
N PHE A 14 -10.91 12.08 0.87
CA PHE A 14 -9.65 11.37 0.65
C PHE A 14 -9.40 11.11 -0.83
N GLN A 15 -10.39 10.58 -1.55
CA GLN A 15 -10.28 10.31 -2.99
C GLN A 15 -9.99 11.57 -3.82
N GLN A 16 -10.50 12.73 -3.40
CA GLN A 16 -10.24 14.01 -4.07
C GLN A 16 -8.87 14.61 -3.73
N LEU A 17 -8.34 14.31 -2.54
CA LEU A 17 -7.11 14.93 -2.05
C LEU A 17 -5.86 14.08 -2.29
N VAL A 18 -5.97 12.76 -2.35
CA VAL A 18 -4.83 11.83 -2.44
C VAL A 18 -3.91 12.12 -3.64
N GLY A 19 -4.47 12.48 -4.79
CA GLY A 19 -3.70 12.80 -6.00
C GLY A 19 -3.23 14.26 -6.13
N LEU A 20 -3.49 15.12 -5.14
CA LEU A 20 -3.10 16.52 -5.17
C LEU A 20 -1.72 16.74 -4.53
N ASP A 21 -1.02 17.79 -4.98
CA ASP A 21 0.21 18.24 -4.33
C ASP A 21 0.00 18.58 -2.85
N LYS A 22 1.01 18.39 -2.01
CA LYS A 22 0.95 18.62 -0.55
C LYS A 22 0.42 20.01 -0.18
N THR A 23 0.82 21.03 -0.92
CA THR A 23 0.35 22.41 -0.72
C THR A 23 -1.15 22.54 -0.97
N LYS A 24 -1.67 21.88 -2.01
CA LYS A 24 -3.11 21.88 -2.35
C LYS A 24 -3.92 21.05 -1.34
N GLN A 25 -3.38 19.93 -0.87
CA GLN A 25 -3.99 19.12 0.20
C GLN A 25 -4.16 19.96 1.48
N ALA A 26 -3.11 20.67 1.91
CA ALA A 26 -3.14 21.52 3.10
C ALA A 26 -4.16 22.66 2.99
N THR A 27 -4.22 23.36 1.85
CA THR A 27 -5.23 24.41 1.61
C THR A 27 -6.65 23.84 1.69
N LYS A 28 -6.89 22.67 1.08
CA LYS A 28 -8.22 22.04 1.12
C LYS A 28 -8.61 21.55 2.51
N LEU A 29 -7.68 21.01 3.29
CA LEU A 29 -7.93 20.63 4.69
C LEU A 29 -8.31 21.85 5.53
N ALA A 30 -7.67 23.00 5.32
CA ALA A 30 -8.01 24.25 6.00
C ALA A 30 -9.42 24.75 5.61
N GLU A 31 -9.79 24.67 4.32
CA GLU A 31 -11.15 24.98 3.86
C GLU A 31 -12.21 24.07 4.48
N ILE A 32 -11.96 22.75 4.53
CA ILE A 32 -12.86 21.76 5.15
C ILE A 32 -13.09 22.07 6.63
N LYS A 33 -12.03 22.46 7.34
CA LYS A 33 -12.09 22.86 8.76
C LYS A 33 -12.88 24.15 8.94
N GLN A 34 -12.65 25.15 8.10
CA GLN A 34 -13.34 26.45 8.17
C GLN A 34 -14.84 26.32 7.87
N GLN A 35 -15.19 25.49 6.89
CA GLN A 35 -16.58 25.24 6.48
C GLN A 35 -17.30 24.22 7.36
N LYS A 36 -16.64 23.66 8.40
CA LYS A 36 -17.18 22.62 9.30
C LYS A 36 -17.81 21.45 8.54
N LEU A 37 -17.23 21.09 7.39
CA LEU A 37 -17.73 20.00 6.55
C LEU A 37 -17.46 18.62 7.18
N LEU A 38 -16.47 18.55 8.06
CA LEU A 38 -16.10 17.39 8.86
C LEU A 38 -15.88 17.82 10.32
N SER A 39 -16.12 16.90 11.23
CA SER A 39 -15.71 17.04 12.64
C SER A 39 -14.18 16.98 12.78
N ASP A 40 -13.64 17.49 13.89
CA ASP A 40 -12.19 17.48 14.14
C ASP A 40 -11.61 16.06 14.07
N ALA A 41 -12.30 15.06 14.65
CA ALA A 41 -11.89 13.65 14.58
C ALA A 41 -11.87 13.10 13.14
N GLN A 42 -12.78 13.56 12.28
CA GLN A 42 -12.82 13.17 10.87
C GLN A 42 -11.72 13.85 10.05
N ILE A 43 -11.36 15.08 10.40
CA ILE A 43 -10.23 15.81 9.80
C ILE A 43 -8.91 15.13 10.18
N ASP A 44 -8.75 14.76 11.45
CA ASP A 44 -7.58 14.02 11.93
C ASP A 44 -7.44 12.67 11.22
N LEU A 45 -8.55 11.93 11.08
CA LEU A 45 -8.57 10.68 10.32
C LEU A 45 -8.15 10.88 8.86
N LEU A 46 -8.71 11.90 8.18
CA LEU A 46 -8.38 12.23 6.80
C LEU A 46 -6.91 12.59 6.64
N GLN A 47 -6.36 13.40 7.56
CA GLN A 47 -4.95 13.78 7.56
C GLN A 47 -4.05 12.57 7.74
N ASN A 48 -4.38 11.67 8.67
CA ASN A 48 -3.62 10.43 8.89
C ASN A 48 -3.63 9.53 7.64
N MET A 49 -4.77 9.41 6.95
CA MET A 49 -4.86 8.65 5.70
C MET A 49 -3.99 9.25 4.60
N LEU A 50 -4.01 10.58 4.42
CA LEU A 50 -3.16 11.27 3.42
C LEU A 50 -1.66 11.16 3.73
N GLN A 51 -1.28 11.10 5.01
CA GLN A 51 0.10 10.89 5.43
C GLN A 51 0.55 9.43 5.29
N ALA A 52 -0.37 8.47 5.45
CA ALA A 52 -0.08 7.06 5.25
C ALA A 52 0.19 6.76 3.76
N ASP A 53 -0.54 7.41 2.85
CA ASP A 53 -0.36 7.29 1.40
C ASP A 53 1.06 7.68 0.95
N ASP A 54 1.60 8.79 1.49
CA ASP A 54 3.00 9.19 1.27
C ASP A 54 4.02 8.16 1.74
N LYS A 55 3.69 7.43 2.82
CA LYS A 55 4.58 6.45 3.44
C LYS A 55 4.40 5.05 2.87
N THR A 56 3.39 4.83 2.03
CA THR A 56 3.28 3.64 1.19
C THR A 56 4.21 3.72 -0.02
N ASP A 57 5.48 3.98 0.27
CA ASP A 57 6.65 3.65 -0.56
C ASP A 57 6.84 2.11 -0.69
N PHE A 58 5.81 1.33 -0.36
CA PHE A 58 5.72 -0.09 -0.63
C PHE A 58 5.55 -0.34 -2.14
N ALA A 59 4.85 0.55 -2.85
CA ALA A 59 4.74 0.48 -4.31
C ALA A 59 6.09 0.73 -5.00
N THR A 60 6.90 1.62 -4.44
CA THR A 60 8.20 2.03 -4.98
C THR A 60 9.27 0.97 -4.73
N ASN A 61 9.22 0.29 -3.58
CA ASN A 61 10.02 -0.90 -3.32
C ASN A 61 9.61 -2.09 -4.21
N ILE A 62 8.33 -2.25 -4.53
CA ILE A 62 7.88 -3.25 -5.54
C ILE A 62 8.33 -2.83 -6.95
N GLN A 63 8.42 -1.54 -7.27
CA GLN A 63 8.85 -1.08 -8.60
C GLN A 63 10.32 -1.39 -8.89
N GLN A 64 11.20 -1.32 -7.90
CA GLN A 64 12.59 -1.81 -8.05
C GLN A 64 12.67 -3.34 -8.22
N VAL A 65 11.73 -4.08 -7.66
CA VAL A 65 11.61 -5.53 -7.87
C VAL A 65 10.88 -5.85 -9.20
N SER A 66 10.12 -4.89 -9.76
CA SER A 66 9.22 -5.13 -10.88
C SER A 66 9.89 -5.21 -12.26
N ALA A 67 11.07 -4.61 -12.44
CA ALA A 67 11.73 -4.66 -13.76
C ALA A 67 12.18 -6.09 -14.15
N GLU A 68 12.49 -6.95 -13.17
CA GLU A 68 12.81 -8.36 -13.42
C GLU A 68 11.58 -9.27 -13.43
N ILE A 69 10.45 -8.83 -12.87
CA ILE A 69 9.24 -9.65 -12.74
C ILE A 69 8.24 -9.39 -13.88
N VAL A 70 8.16 -8.16 -14.41
CA VAL A 70 7.09 -7.74 -15.33
C VAL A 70 7.16 -8.39 -16.71
N ASP A 71 8.34 -8.82 -17.19
CA ASP A 71 8.45 -9.54 -18.47
C ASP A 71 7.82 -10.95 -18.47
N ASN A 72 7.45 -11.49 -17.29
CA ASN A 72 6.80 -12.81 -17.17
C ASN A 72 5.32 -12.76 -16.79
N VAL A 73 4.71 -11.57 -16.60
CA VAL A 73 3.30 -11.41 -16.18
C VAL A 73 2.34 -11.47 -17.36
N GLY A 74 2.59 -12.39 -18.29
CA GLY A 74 1.60 -12.89 -19.24
C GLY A 74 1.05 -14.20 -18.72
N ASN A 75 0.12 -14.16 -17.76
CA ASN A 75 -0.63 -15.33 -17.26
C ASN A 75 0.17 -16.47 -16.58
N ASN A 76 1.44 -16.27 -16.22
CA ASN A 76 2.14 -17.21 -15.36
C ASN A 76 2.16 -16.67 -13.92
N ALA A 77 1.51 -17.39 -13.01
CA ALA A 77 1.77 -17.24 -11.59
C ALA A 77 3.29 -17.28 -11.38
N ILE A 78 3.87 -16.26 -10.75
CA ILE A 78 5.30 -16.18 -10.49
C ILE A 78 5.66 -17.36 -9.60
N LYS A 79 6.21 -18.41 -10.21
CA LYS A 79 6.66 -19.60 -9.50
C LYS A 79 8.14 -19.46 -9.23
N PHE A 80 8.48 -19.34 -7.96
CA PHE A 80 9.88 -19.37 -7.56
C PHE A 80 10.41 -20.80 -7.58
N SER A 81 11.62 -20.96 -8.10
CA SER A 81 12.32 -22.25 -8.13
C SER A 81 12.91 -22.58 -6.75
N GLU A 82 13.04 -23.86 -6.44
CA GLU A 82 13.79 -24.29 -5.25
C GLU A 82 15.24 -23.80 -5.34
N ASN A 83 15.80 -23.36 -4.20
CA ASN A 83 17.09 -22.68 -4.06
C ASN A 83 17.20 -21.28 -4.67
N GLN A 84 16.12 -20.73 -5.24
CA GLN A 84 16.13 -19.35 -5.71
C GLN A 84 16.33 -18.38 -4.53
N GLN A 85 17.18 -17.37 -4.73
CA GLN A 85 17.45 -16.31 -3.76
C GLN A 85 16.54 -15.11 -4.04
N ILE A 86 15.84 -14.63 -3.02
CA ILE A 86 14.98 -13.44 -3.06
C ILE A 86 15.35 -12.56 -1.86
N GLY A 87 16.16 -11.52 -2.11
CA GLY A 87 16.70 -10.67 -1.05
C GLY A 87 17.53 -11.49 -0.04
N ILE A 88 17.09 -11.52 1.22
CA ILE A 88 17.71 -12.30 2.31
C ILE A 88 17.12 -13.71 2.49
N TYR A 89 16.23 -14.14 1.59
CA TYR A 89 15.53 -15.42 1.69
C TYR A 89 15.95 -16.36 0.57
N LYS A 90 16.27 -17.60 0.93
CA LYS A 90 16.49 -18.70 0.00
C LYS A 90 15.27 -19.62 0.00
N ILE A 91 14.62 -19.78 -1.14
CA ILE A 91 13.45 -20.65 -1.29
C ILE A 91 13.87 -22.11 -1.08
N ILE A 92 13.19 -22.81 -0.18
CA ILE A 92 13.38 -24.24 0.07
C ILE A 92 12.38 -25.05 -0.76
N LYS A 93 11.08 -24.78 -0.61
CA LYS A 93 10.00 -25.49 -1.32
C LYS A 93 8.68 -24.71 -1.30
N PRO A 94 7.76 -24.96 -2.25
CA PRO A 94 6.39 -24.45 -2.16
C PRO A 94 5.62 -25.09 -0.99
N LEU A 95 4.74 -24.32 -0.35
CA LEU A 95 3.81 -24.77 0.69
C LEU A 95 2.37 -24.82 0.21
N GLY A 96 1.96 -23.91 -0.69
CA GLY A 96 0.61 -23.90 -1.24
C GLY A 96 0.38 -22.74 -2.21
N GLU A 97 -0.72 -22.81 -2.95
CA GLU A 97 -1.15 -21.79 -3.91
C GLU A 97 -2.64 -21.53 -3.73
N GLY A 98 -3.05 -20.27 -3.77
CA GLY A 98 -4.45 -19.84 -3.67
C GLY A 98 -4.71 -18.59 -4.50
N GLY A 99 -5.96 -18.10 -4.47
CA GLY A 99 -6.37 -16.96 -5.30
C GLY A 99 -5.62 -15.64 -5.06
N MET A 100 -4.87 -15.53 -3.96
CA MET A 100 -4.04 -14.35 -3.62
C MET A 100 -2.54 -14.59 -3.83
N GLY A 101 -2.13 -15.75 -4.37
CA GLY A 101 -0.72 -16.05 -4.69
C GLY A 101 -0.21 -17.37 -4.12
N SER A 102 1.12 -17.54 -4.17
CA SER A 102 1.83 -18.75 -3.77
C SER A 102 2.63 -18.53 -2.48
N VAL A 103 2.57 -19.51 -1.57
CA VAL A 103 3.29 -19.52 -0.29
C VAL A 103 4.46 -20.48 -0.39
N TYR A 104 5.63 -20.05 0.07
CA TYR A 104 6.87 -20.83 0.03
C TYR A 104 7.48 -20.93 1.42
N LEU A 105 8.12 -22.08 1.69
CA LEU A 105 9.07 -22.24 2.77
C LEU A 105 10.40 -21.65 2.30
N ALA A 106 10.98 -20.73 3.08
CA ALA A 106 12.26 -20.12 2.77
C ALA A 106 13.14 -20.06 4.03
N ALA A 107 14.45 -20.24 3.84
CA ALA A 107 15.46 -19.98 4.87
C ALA A 107 15.96 -18.55 4.74
N ARG A 108 16.18 -17.89 5.87
CA ARG A 108 16.93 -16.62 5.89
C ARG A 108 18.42 -16.92 5.75
N ASN A 109 19.14 -16.13 4.95
CA ASN A 109 20.59 -16.25 4.77
C ASN A 109 21.38 -15.04 5.32
N ASP A 110 20.73 -14.19 6.10
CA ASP A 110 21.34 -13.01 6.74
C ASP A 110 22.09 -13.35 8.04
N GLY A 111 22.15 -14.63 8.42
CA GLY A 111 22.84 -15.10 9.63
C GLY A 111 22.17 -14.69 10.94
N THR A 112 21.01 -14.03 10.90
CA THR A 112 20.37 -13.44 12.09
C THR A 112 19.41 -14.41 12.79
N PHE A 113 19.02 -15.51 12.15
CA PHE A 113 17.99 -16.41 12.69
C PHE A 113 18.23 -17.87 12.31
N GLU A 114 18.60 -18.70 13.30
CA GLU A 114 18.47 -20.15 13.22
C GLU A 114 17.34 -20.59 14.16
N GLN A 115 16.19 -20.96 13.60
CA GLN A 115 15.20 -21.73 14.35
C GLN A 115 14.91 -23.03 13.59
N LYS A 116 15.47 -24.13 14.10
CA LYS A 116 15.02 -25.49 13.83
C LYS A 116 13.90 -25.82 14.82
N VAL A 117 12.75 -26.23 14.31
CA VAL A 117 11.79 -27.08 15.04
C VAL A 117 11.91 -28.50 14.52
#